data_AF-A0A438HRK1-F1
#
_entry.id   AF-A0A438HRK1-F1
#
_cell.length_a   1.000
_cell.length_b   1.000
_cell.length_c   1.000
_cell.angle_alpha   90.00
_cell.angle_beta   90.00
_cell.angle_gamma   90.00
#
_symmetry.space_group_name_H-M   'P 1'
#
loop_
_entity.id
_entity.type
_entity.pdbx_description
1 polymer ?
#
loop_
_entity_poly.entity_id
_entity_poly.type
_entity_poly.pdbx_seq_one_letter_code
_entity_poly.pdbx_strand_id
1 'polypeptide(L)'
;MGGEGTGRTHISHEHPLELKNQKKPYNYDGCKEPGFRSRYRCEVCDFDLHKDCMFPINPGITLQLSTIKPLTGNNFEEWFESFNVHMTLHNLDMALRVDKPSGVKDHIIKLKHYFNKANEMKVELGEKFLKWLIPESLPTSFDAVKLTYNALKEEWTLEELMSIVVQHEVSLKKN
;
A
#
# COMPACT_ATOMS: atom_id res chain seq x y z
N MET A 1 -24.40 -15.57 -7.10
CA MET A 1 -23.13 -15.72 -7.82
C MET A 1 -23.06 -14.62 -8.85
N GLY A 2 -21.96 -13.87 -8.91
CA GLY A 2 -21.79 -12.72 -9.80
C GLY A 2 -21.51 -11.44 -9.01
N GLY A 3 -20.28 -10.93 -9.10
CA GLY A 3 -19.83 -9.74 -8.40
C GLY A 3 -18.50 -9.25 -8.98
N GLU A 4 -18.62 -8.61 -10.14
CA GLU A 4 -17.81 -7.49 -10.65
C GLU A 4 -16.29 -7.60 -10.49
N GLY A 5 -15.66 -8.28 -11.45
CA GLY A 5 -14.24 -8.09 -11.76
C GLY A 5 -14.06 -6.79 -12.55
N THR A 6 -13.76 -5.70 -11.87
CA THR A 6 -13.18 -4.51 -12.50
C THR A 6 -11.75 -4.86 -12.91
N GLY A 7 -11.55 -5.18 -14.19
CA GLY A 7 -10.24 -5.54 -14.72
C GLY A 7 -9.25 -4.38 -14.52
N ARG A 8 -8.06 -4.68 -14.01
CA ARG A 8 -7.02 -3.67 -13.72
C ARG A 8 -5.93 -3.70 -14.78
N THR A 9 -5.47 -2.54 -15.27
CA THR A 9 -4.36 -2.46 -16.23
C THR A 9 -3.02 -2.32 -15.51
N HIS A 10 -1.92 -2.74 -16.16
CA HIS A 10 -0.57 -2.65 -15.60
C HIS A 10 0.35 -1.86 -16.56
N ILE A 11 1.34 -1.12 -16.05
CA ILE A 11 2.19 -0.27 -16.92
C ILE A 11 3.01 -1.06 -17.94
N SER A 12 3.30 -2.32 -17.67
CA SER A 12 3.98 -3.21 -18.62
C SER A 12 3.00 -4.02 -19.48
N HIS A 13 1.68 -3.79 -19.35
CA HIS A 13 0.65 -4.60 -19.99
C HIS A 13 -0.71 -3.88 -20.16
N GLU A 14 -1.15 -3.72 -21.41
CA GLU A 14 -2.29 -2.87 -21.78
C GLU A 14 -3.67 -3.48 -21.49
N HIS A 15 -3.81 -4.81 -21.48
CA HIS A 15 -5.13 -5.43 -21.28
C HIS A 15 -5.53 -5.50 -19.80
N PRO A 16 -6.84 -5.53 -19.50
CA PRO A 16 -7.33 -5.72 -18.14
C PRO A 16 -6.90 -7.09 -17.58
N LEU A 17 -6.44 -7.07 -16.33
CA LEU A 17 -6.02 -8.23 -15.58
C LEU A 17 -7.04 -8.58 -14.49
N GLU A 18 -7.26 -9.88 -14.29
CA GLU A 18 -8.13 -10.41 -13.26
C GLU A 18 -7.35 -11.18 -12.20
N LEU A 19 -7.73 -11.02 -10.93
CA LEU A 19 -7.10 -11.76 -9.85
C LEU A 19 -7.61 -13.22 -9.84
N LYS A 20 -6.71 -14.16 -10.09
CA LYS A 20 -6.96 -15.61 -10.07
C LYS A 20 -6.15 -16.27 -8.96
N ASN A 21 -6.71 -17.30 -8.33
CA ASN A 21 -6.00 -18.12 -7.36
C ASN A 21 -5.29 -19.28 -8.06
N GLN A 22 -3.99 -19.47 -7.81
CA GLN A 22 -3.22 -20.59 -8.37
C GLN A 22 -2.82 -21.61 -7.31
N LYS A 23 -2.81 -22.89 -7.72
CA LYS A 23 -2.41 -24.05 -6.91
C LYS A 23 -1.03 -24.62 -7.29
N LYS A 24 -0.34 -24.08 -8.31
CA LYS A 24 0.96 -24.59 -8.82
C LYS A 24 1.92 -23.44 -9.17
N PRO A 25 3.24 -23.63 -9.01
CA PRO A 25 4.26 -22.63 -9.36
C PRO A 25 4.39 -22.47 -10.89
N TYR A 26 4.66 -21.24 -11.33
CA TYR A 26 4.92 -20.86 -12.72
C TYR A 26 5.92 -19.69 -12.79
N ASN A 27 6.53 -19.46 -13.96
CA ASN A 27 7.44 -18.33 -14.19
C ASN A 27 6.63 -17.11 -14.64
N TYR A 28 6.70 -16.01 -13.89
CA TYR A 28 5.91 -14.81 -14.18
C TYR A 28 6.64 -13.87 -15.15
N ASP A 29 5.92 -13.35 -16.14
CA ASP A 29 6.48 -12.60 -17.26
C ASP A 29 7.07 -11.24 -16.86
N GLY A 30 6.55 -10.66 -15.76
CA GLY A 30 6.97 -9.36 -15.25
C GLY A 30 8.36 -9.37 -14.59
N CYS A 31 8.52 -10.15 -13.50
CA CYS A 31 9.73 -10.10 -12.67
C CYS A 31 10.66 -11.31 -12.82
N LYS A 32 10.30 -12.31 -13.64
CA LYS A 32 11.10 -13.53 -13.91
C LYS A 32 11.50 -14.34 -12.66
N GLU A 33 10.77 -14.18 -11.56
CA GLU A 33 10.97 -14.94 -10.32
C GLU A 33 9.86 -15.99 -10.14
N PRO A 34 10.17 -17.15 -9.52
CA PRO A 34 9.16 -18.18 -9.26
C PRO A 34 8.21 -17.72 -8.14
N GLY A 35 6.93 -17.57 -8.49
CA GLY A 35 5.90 -17.15 -7.55
C GLY A 35 5.07 -18.30 -6.97
N PHE A 36 4.57 -18.08 -5.76
CA PHE A 36 3.49 -18.87 -5.15
C PHE A 36 2.36 -17.90 -4.74
N ARG A 37 1.09 -18.35 -4.80
CA ARG A 37 -0.16 -17.63 -4.45
C ARG A 37 -0.90 -16.99 -5.65
N SER A 38 -1.90 -16.14 -5.36
CA SER A 38 -2.80 -15.51 -6.33
C SER A 38 -2.06 -14.62 -7.33
N ARG A 39 -2.51 -14.63 -8.59
CA ARG A 39 -1.91 -13.90 -9.71
C ARG A 39 -2.92 -12.99 -10.41
N TYR A 40 -2.43 -11.91 -11.00
CA TYR A 40 -3.18 -11.13 -11.98
C TYR A 40 -2.94 -11.73 -13.36
N ARG A 41 -4.03 -12.14 -14.03
CA ARG A 41 -3.99 -12.83 -15.30
C ARG A 41 -4.75 -12.04 -16.35
N CYS A 42 -4.16 -11.89 -17.53
CA CYS A 42 -4.88 -11.40 -18.69
C CYS A 42 -5.70 -12.53 -19.33
N GLU A 43 -6.95 -12.25 -19.71
CA GLU A 43 -7.76 -13.21 -20.47
C GLU A 43 -7.62 -13.02 -21.99
N VAL A 44 -7.08 -11.87 -22.43
CA VAL A 44 -6.83 -11.55 -23.85
C VAL A 44 -5.52 -12.15 -24.34
N CYS A 45 -4.51 -12.26 -23.47
CA CYS A 45 -3.22 -12.87 -23.81
C CYS A 45 -2.65 -13.67 -22.63
N ASP A 46 -1.58 -14.43 -22.88
CA ASP A 46 -0.98 -15.34 -21.89
C ASP A 46 -0.15 -14.64 -20.78
N PHE A 47 -0.42 -13.35 -20.51
CA PHE A 47 0.37 -12.54 -19.58
C PHE A 47 -0.02 -12.79 -18.13
N ASP A 48 0.98 -13.11 -17.30
CA ASP A 48 0.83 -13.31 -15.86
C ASP A 48 1.68 -12.37 -15.02
N LEU A 49 1.04 -11.75 -14.03
CA LEU A 49 1.65 -10.80 -13.11
C LEU A 49 1.45 -11.25 -11.67
N HIS A 50 2.52 -11.17 -10.85
CA HIS A 50 2.37 -11.36 -9.41
C HIS A 50 1.40 -10.33 -8.84
N LYS A 51 0.66 -10.71 -7.80
CA LYS A 51 -0.14 -9.76 -7.04
C LYS A 51 0.68 -8.54 -6.57
N ASP A 52 1.92 -8.79 -6.15
CA ASP A 52 2.83 -7.75 -5.67
C ASP A 52 3.43 -6.91 -6.81
N CYS A 53 3.52 -7.46 -8.02
CA CYS A 53 3.98 -6.74 -9.20
C CYS A 53 2.88 -5.86 -9.83
N MET A 54 1.63 -5.93 -9.36
CA MET A 54 0.54 -5.07 -9.83
C MET A 54 0.78 -3.58 -9.50
N PHE A 55 1.55 -3.31 -8.46
CA PHE A 55 1.88 -1.95 -8.00
C PHE A 55 3.39 -1.76 -7.94
N PRO A 56 4.10 -1.85 -9.09
CA PRO A 56 5.54 -1.70 -9.08
C PRO A 56 5.88 -0.28 -8.63
N ILE A 57 6.67 -0.18 -7.57
CA ILE A 57 7.20 1.10 -7.11
C ILE A 57 8.03 1.67 -8.26
N ASN A 58 7.76 2.91 -8.63
CA ASN A 58 8.55 3.61 -9.63
C ASN A 58 10.04 3.56 -9.19
N PRO A 59 10.96 3.04 -10.02
CA PRO A 59 12.37 2.91 -9.63
C PRO A 59 13.03 4.25 -9.25
N GLY A 60 12.53 5.39 -9.77
CA GLY A 60 12.96 6.72 -9.33
C GLY A 60 12.57 7.02 -7.87
N ILE A 61 11.43 6.51 -7.41
CA ILE A 61 10.96 6.63 -6.02
C ILE A 61 11.74 5.66 -5.12
N THR A 62 12.02 4.44 -5.56
CA THR A 62 12.91 3.51 -4.84
C THR A 62 14.28 4.15 -4.56
N LEU A 63 14.85 4.88 -5.53
CA LEU A 63 16.10 5.63 -5.33
C LEU A 63 15.98 6.77 -4.31
N GLN A 64 14.81 7.39 -4.22
CA GLN A 64 14.53 8.53 -3.32
C GLN A 64 14.21 8.08 -1.87
N LEU A 65 13.86 6.81 -1.64
CA LEU A 65 13.76 6.24 -0.28
C LEU A 65 15.14 5.94 0.31
N SER A 66 16.08 5.47 -0.51
CA SER A 66 17.46 5.21 -0.07
C SER A 66 18.23 6.46 0.36
N THR A 67 17.73 7.66 0.05
CA THR A 67 18.32 8.94 0.47
C THR A 67 17.80 9.45 1.81
N ILE A 68 16.73 8.84 2.35
CA ILE A 68 16.26 9.16 3.70
C ILE A 68 17.30 8.63 4.69
N LYS A 69 17.91 9.53 5.48
CA LYS A 69 18.84 9.14 6.55
C LYS A 69 18.12 8.14 7.49
N PRO A 70 18.79 7.12 8.03
CA PRO A 70 18.15 6.24 9.02
C PRO A 70 17.63 7.03 10.23
N LEU A 71 16.52 6.61 10.81
CA LEU A 71 16.00 7.21 12.03
C LEU A 71 16.95 6.89 13.19
N THR A 72 17.52 7.92 13.79
CA THR A 72 18.33 7.88 15.01
C THR A 72 17.62 8.65 16.11
N GLY A 73 18.02 8.46 17.37
CA GLY A 73 17.35 9.11 18.51
C GLY A 73 17.37 10.66 18.49
N ASN A 74 18.12 11.28 17.58
CA ASN A 74 18.34 12.73 17.53
C ASN A 74 17.97 13.39 16.19
N ASN A 75 17.42 12.68 15.20
CA ASN A 75 17.11 13.24 13.87
C ASN A 75 15.63 13.12 13.47
N PHE A 76 14.72 12.87 14.42
CA PHE A 76 13.32 12.58 14.13
C PHE A 76 12.63 13.62 13.25
N GLU A 77 12.84 14.92 13.52
CA GLU A 77 12.19 16.00 12.75
C GLU A 77 12.65 16.03 11.28
N GLU A 78 13.96 16.08 11.03
CA GLU A 78 14.54 16.04 9.67
C GLU A 78 14.16 14.74 8.94
N TRP A 79 14.19 13.62 9.66
CA TRP A 79 13.79 12.32 9.15
C TRP A 79 12.31 12.30 8.74
N PHE A 80 11.44 12.83 9.59
CA PHE A 80 10.01 12.84 9.42
C PHE A 80 9.56 13.73 8.26
N GLU A 81 10.18 14.90 8.11
CA GLU A 81 9.97 15.78 6.95
C GLU A 81 10.38 15.10 5.65
N SER A 82 11.56 14.48 5.61
CA SER A 82 12.05 13.75 4.43
C SER A 82 11.13 12.59 4.07
N PHE A 83 10.69 11.82 5.07
CA PHE A 83 9.72 10.75 4.91
C PHE A 83 8.37 11.26 4.37
N ASN A 84 7.82 12.34 4.92
CA ASN A 84 6.54 12.91 4.47
C ASN A 84 6.61 13.49 3.06
N VAL A 85 7.69 14.19 2.71
CA VAL A 85 7.91 14.68 1.34
C VAL A 85 7.94 13.52 0.38
N HIS A 86 8.65 12.45 0.73
CA HIS A 86 8.71 11.26 -0.08
C HIS A 86 7.35 10.57 -0.23
N MET A 87 6.61 10.38 0.87
CA MET A 87 5.26 9.83 0.87
C MET A 87 4.29 10.69 0.05
N THR A 88 4.43 12.01 0.11
CA THR A 88 3.61 12.96 -0.65
C THR A 88 3.92 12.91 -2.14
N LEU A 89 5.21 12.91 -2.51
CA LEU A 89 5.64 12.75 -3.90
C LEU A 89 5.19 11.40 -4.47
N HIS A 90 5.23 10.35 -3.67
CA HIS A 90 4.74 9.04 -4.05
C HIS A 90 3.22 9.00 -4.18
N ASN A 91 2.47 9.63 -3.28
CA ASN A 91 1.02 9.79 -3.39
C ASN A 91 0.63 10.58 -4.65
N LEU A 92 1.40 11.61 -5.00
CA LEU A 92 1.23 12.38 -6.24
C LEU A 92 1.56 11.53 -7.48
N ASP A 93 2.68 10.80 -7.49
CA ASP A 93 3.05 9.89 -8.59
C ASP A 93 1.97 8.81 -8.79
N MET A 94 1.44 8.24 -7.71
CA MET A 94 0.30 7.35 -7.76
C MET A 94 -0.96 8.02 -8.29
N ALA A 95 -1.28 9.25 -7.86
CA ALA A 95 -2.43 9.99 -8.37
C ALA A 95 -2.32 10.29 -9.88
N LEU A 96 -1.09 10.36 -10.41
CA LEU A 96 -0.82 10.58 -11.82
C LEU A 96 -0.74 9.29 -12.65
N ARG A 97 -0.46 8.13 -12.04
CA ARG A 97 -0.20 6.86 -12.75
C ARG A 97 -1.22 5.75 -12.51
N VAL A 98 -1.91 5.78 -11.38
CA VAL A 98 -2.83 4.73 -10.92
C VAL A 98 -4.18 5.38 -10.68
N ASP A 99 -5.25 4.68 -11.07
CA ASP A 99 -6.59 5.10 -10.71
C ASP A 99 -6.67 5.36 -9.20
N LYS A 100 -7.34 6.47 -8.86
CA LYS A 100 -7.58 6.91 -7.47
C LYS A 100 -7.91 5.69 -6.60
N PRO A 101 -7.29 5.53 -5.41
CA PRO A 101 -7.63 4.42 -4.52
C PRO A 101 -9.15 4.37 -4.34
N SER A 102 -9.74 3.19 -4.52
CA SER A 102 -11.19 3.01 -4.47
C SER A 102 -11.77 3.23 -3.06
N GLY A 103 -10.88 3.31 -2.07
CA GLY A 103 -11.20 3.47 -0.67
C GLY A 103 -10.00 3.52 0.25
N VAL A 104 -10.27 3.76 1.53
CA VAL A 104 -9.26 3.81 2.60
C VAL A 104 -8.60 2.45 2.83
N LYS A 105 -9.34 1.35 2.63
CA LYS A 105 -8.77 0.00 2.64
C LYS A 105 -7.61 -0.18 1.64
N ASP A 106 -7.80 0.27 0.41
CA ASP A 106 -6.76 0.17 -0.64
C ASP A 106 -5.56 1.06 -0.31
N HIS A 107 -5.80 2.24 0.28
CA HIS A 107 -4.75 3.13 0.77
C HIS A 107 -3.88 2.47 1.85
N ILE A 108 -4.48 1.84 2.86
CA ILE A 108 -3.74 1.16 3.95
C ILE A 108 -2.91 -0.01 3.41
N ILE A 109 -3.43 -0.79 2.46
CA ILE A 109 -2.69 -1.89 1.83
C ILE A 109 -1.42 -1.35 1.14
N LYS A 110 -1.54 -0.23 0.42
CA LYS A 110 -0.40 0.42 -0.22
C LYS A 110 0.61 0.94 0.82
N LEU A 111 0.16 1.62 1.88
CA LEU A 111 1.04 2.06 2.97
C LEU A 111 1.84 0.92 3.60
N LYS A 112 1.19 -0.23 3.87
CA LYS A 112 1.86 -1.42 4.38
C LYS A 112 2.93 -1.94 3.42
N HIS A 113 2.67 -1.91 2.12
CA HIS A 113 3.64 -2.30 1.11
C HIS A 113 4.89 -1.41 1.16
N TYR A 114 4.73 -0.08 1.27
CA TYR A 114 5.87 0.85 1.37
C TYR A 114 6.67 0.66 2.66
N PHE A 115 5.97 0.50 3.79
CA PHE A 115 6.61 0.22 5.06
C PHE A 115 7.50 -1.03 4.98
N ASN A 116 6.99 -2.12 4.38
CA ASN A 116 7.77 -3.34 4.20
C ASN A 116 8.95 -3.13 3.26
N LYS A 117 8.77 -2.40 2.15
CA LYS A 117 9.86 -2.10 1.21
C LYS A 117 10.97 -1.27 1.84
N ALA A 118 10.62 -0.26 2.63
CA ALA A 118 11.59 0.54 3.37
C ALA A 118 12.43 -0.35 4.32
N ASN A 119 11.78 -1.32 4.97
CA ASN A 119 12.49 -2.28 5.82
C ASN A 119 13.38 -3.25 5.04
N GLU A 120 12.99 -3.71 3.84
CA GLU A 120 13.88 -4.46 2.94
C GLU A 120 15.12 -3.63 2.54
N MET A 121 14.97 -2.32 2.45
CA MET A 121 16.06 -1.37 2.20
C MET A 121 16.86 -0.99 3.46
N LYS A 122 16.69 -1.73 4.56
CA LYS A 122 17.41 -1.54 5.84
C LYS A 122 17.11 -0.23 6.56
N VAL A 123 15.91 0.33 6.39
CA VAL A 123 15.45 1.51 7.15
C VAL A 123 15.02 1.15 8.59
N GLU A 124 14.73 -0.14 8.86
CA GLU A 124 14.47 -0.68 10.21
C GLU A 124 13.31 -0.01 10.99
N LEU A 125 12.19 0.26 10.31
CA LEU A 125 10.97 0.79 10.92
C LEU A 125 10.23 -0.28 11.73
N GLY A 126 9.86 0.06 12.97
CA GLY A 126 9.09 -0.81 13.86
C GLY A 126 7.57 -0.73 13.66
N GLU A 127 6.84 -1.76 14.09
CA GLU A 127 5.37 -1.80 13.99
C GLU A 127 4.68 -0.60 14.67
N LYS A 128 5.25 -0.09 15.76
CA LYS A 128 4.77 1.13 16.43
C LYS A 128 4.67 2.32 15.47
N PHE A 129 5.65 2.47 14.57
CA PHE A 129 5.65 3.51 13.56
C PHE A 129 4.51 3.31 12.55
N LEU A 130 4.27 2.08 12.11
CA LEU A 130 3.17 1.77 11.18
C LEU A 130 1.80 2.05 11.80
N LYS A 131 1.59 1.70 13.07
CA LYS A 131 0.35 1.99 13.79
C LYS A 131 0.08 3.49 13.94
N TRP A 132 1.15 4.29 14.09
CA TRP A 132 1.08 5.75 14.11
C TRP A 132 0.84 6.36 12.72
N LEU A 133 1.51 5.84 11.69
CA LEU A 133 1.44 6.36 10.33
C LEU A 133 0.06 6.22 9.69
N ILE A 134 -0.63 5.11 9.93
CA ILE A 134 -1.96 4.84 9.37
C ILE A 134 -2.93 5.98 9.69
N PRO A 135 -3.25 6.30 10.95
CA PRO A 135 -4.20 7.36 11.30
C PRO A 135 -3.71 8.76 10.88
N GLU A 136 -2.39 9.00 10.87
CA GLU A 136 -1.84 10.28 10.41
C GLU A 136 -2.09 10.53 8.91
N SER A 137 -2.14 9.46 8.13
CA SER A 137 -2.34 9.53 6.67
C SER A 137 -3.81 9.60 6.21
N LEU A 138 -4.77 9.51 7.13
CA LEU A 138 -6.20 9.46 6.78
C LEU A 138 -6.77 10.84 6.47
N PRO A 139 -7.84 10.94 5.65
CA PRO A 139 -8.56 12.19 5.42
C PRO A 139 -9.20 12.73 6.72
N THR A 140 -9.50 14.03 6.76
CA THR A 140 -10.17 14.69 7.89
C THR A 140 -11.53 14.08 8.25
N SER A 141 -12.20 13.41 7.31
CA SER A 141 -13.41 12.63 7.60
C SER A 141 -13.19 11.49 8.61
N PHE A 142 -11.94 11.17 8.96
CA PHE A 142 -11.54 10.18 9.96
C PHE A 142 -10.98 10.79 11.24
N ASP A 143 -11.10 12.11 11.45
CA ASP A 143 -10.55 12.79 12.63
C ASP A 143 -11.04 12.18 13.95
N ALA A 144 -12.30 11.73 14.01
CA ALA A 144 -12.83 11.03 15.18
C ALA A 144 -12.07 9.73 15.49
N VAL A 145 -11.67 8.96 14.46
CA VAL A 145 -10.87 7.74 14.62
C VAL A 145 -9.47 8.09 15.12
N LYS A 146 -8.85 9.16 14.57
CA LYS A 146 -7.54 9.65 14.99
C LYS A 146 -7.54 10.11 16.45
N LEU A 147 -8.56 10.87 16.87
CA LEU A 147 -8.72 11.32 18.26
C LEU A 147 -8.91 10.13 19.21
N THR A 148 -9.73 9.15 18.84
CA THR A 148 -9.97 7.95 19.65
C THR A 148 -8.70 7.12 19.80
N TYR A 149 -7.95 6.91 18.71
CA TYR A 149 -6.67 6.22 18.74
C TYR A 149 -5.65 6.93 19.65
N ASN A 150 -5.56 8.26 19.54
CA ASN A 150 -4.65 9.07 20.35
C ASN A 150 -5.03 9.10 21.85
N ALA A 151 -6.30 8.89 22.20
CA ALA A 151 -6.75 8.78 23.58
C ALA A 151 -6.43 7.40 24.19
N LEU A 152 -6.44 6.34 23.37
CA LEU A 152 -6.25 4.94 23.78
C LEU A 152 -4.80 4.43 23.62
N LYS A 153 -3.87 5.31 23.20
CA LYS A 153 -2.41 5.11 23.04
C LYS A 153 -1.92 3.69 23.39
N GLU A 154 -2.02 2.80 22.40
CA GLU A 154 -1.44 1.43 22.36
C GLU A 154 -2.34 0.24 22.72
N GLU A 155 -3.63 0.42 23.05
CA GLU A 155 -4.52 -0.75 23.24
C GLU A 155 -4.87 -1.47 21.93
N TRP A 156 -4.76 -0.80 20.78
CA TRP A 156 -5.14 -1.40 19.50
C TRP A 156 -3.98 -2.17 18.85
N THR A 157 -4.25 -3.41 18.50
CA THR A 157 -3.47 -4.19 17.53
C THR A 157 -3.56 -3.55 16.14
N LEU A 158 -2.60 -3.86 15.27
CA LEU A 158 -2.63 -3.39 13.88
C LEU A 158 -3.87 -3.91 13.13
N GLU A 159 -4.35 -5.11 13.47
CA GLU A 159 -5.55 -5.70 12.89
C GLU A 159 -6.82 -4.96 13.32
N GLU A 160 -6.94 -4.62 14.61
CA GLU A 160 -8.06 -3.84 15.13
C GLU A 160 -8.11 -2.44 14.50
N LEU A 161 -6.97 -1.74 14.45
CA LEU A 161 -6.87 -0.44 13.80
C LEU A 161 -7.35 -0.50 12.34
N MET A 162 -6.89 -1.50 11.59
CA MET A 162 -7.33 -1.70 10.21
C MET A 162 -8.84 -1.98 10.12
N SER A 163 -9.36 -2.83 11.02
CA SER A 163 -10.79 -3.17 11.07
C SER A 163 -11.65 -1.93 11.32
N ILE A 164 -11.30 -1.13 12.34
CA ILE A 164 -12.04 0.09 12.72
C ILE A 164 -12.06 1.09 11.56
N VAL A 165 -10.91 1.33 10.92
CA VAL A 165 -10.84 2.27 9.80
C VAL A 165 -11.70 1.81 8.62
N VAL A 166 -11.67 0.52 8.28
CA VAL A 166 -12.50 -0.03 7.20
C VAL A 166 -13.99 0.02 7.55
N GLN A 167 -14.36 -0.25 8.81
CA GLN A 167 -15.75 -0.15 9.26
C GLN A 167 -16.26 1.29 9.19
N HIS A 168 -15.45 2.27 9.61
CA HIS A 168 -15.78 3.69 9.52
C HIS A 168 -15.92 4.15 8.06
N GLU A 169 -15.08 3.65 7.15
CA GLU A 169 -15.25 3.91 5.71
C GLU A 169 -16.61 3.41 5.19
N VAL A 170 -17.04 2.21 5.62
CA VAL A 170 -18.32 1.65 5.21
C VAL A 170 -19.50 2.43 5.79
N SER A 171 -19.42 2.93 7.02
CA SER A 171 -20.49 3.76 7.60
C SER A 171 -20.63 5.10 6.87
N LEU A 172 -19.51 5.72 6.46
CA LEU A 172 -19.53 6.95 5.68
C LEU A 172 -20.20 6.78 4.30
N LYS A 173 -20.08 5.61 3.67
CA LYS A 173 -20.70 5.32 2.35
C LYS A 173 -22.21 5.04 2.44
N LYS A 174 -22.76 4.86 3.65
CA LYS A 174 -24.19 4.58 3.89
C LYS A 174 -25.01 5.83 4.22
N ASN A 175 -24.34 6.95 4.47
CA ASN A 175 -24.94 8.27 4.73
C ASN A 175 -24.87 9.14 3.48
#